data_AF-A0A2S9H002-F1
#
_entry.id   AF-A0A2S9H002-F1
#
_cell.length_a   1.000
_cell.length_b   1.000
_cell.length_c   1.000
_cell.angle_alpha   90.00
_cell.angle_beta   90.00
_cell.angle_gamma   90.00
#
_symmetry.space_group_name_H-M   'P 1'
#
loop_
_entity.id
_entity.type
_entity.pdbx_description
1 polymer ?
#
loop_
_entity_poly.entity_id
_entity_poly.type
_entity_poly.pdbx_seq_one_letter_code
_entity_poly.pdbx_strand_id
1 'polypeptide(L)'
;MRRGAWRGHVYVLVDNKTTSSVEMFASQMKDSGIAKIVGSQSGGTGCGFMAEGKPLELPNSKLRFWIPNCARLRSDMVINSTIFLKHSLGYQSIFKSYTAYQ
;
A
#
# COMPACT_ATOMS: atom_id res chain seq x y z
N MET A 1 -15.10 -19.09 -26.45
CA MET A 1 -14.08 -19.23 -25.37
C MET A 1 -13.12 -18.05 -25.44
N ARG A 2 -12.91 -17.29 -24.35
CA ARG A 2 -11.83 -16.27 -24.31
C ARG A 2 -10.50 -17.03 -24.14
N ARG A 3 -9.66 -17.04 -25.17
CA ARG A 3 -8.28 -17.54 -25.08
C ARG A 3 -7.54 -16.67 -24.05
N GLY A 4 -6.77 -17.28 -23.15
CA GLY A 4 -5.93 -16.56 -22.16
C GLY A 4 -6.52 -16.40 -20.75
N ALA A 5 -7.75 -16.86 -20.47
CA ALA A 5 -8.29 -16.86 -19.10
C ALA A 5 -7.83 -18.11 -18.33
N TRP A 6 -7.10 -17.93 -17.23
CA TRP A 6 -6.79 -19.00 -16.28
C TRP A 6 -8.05 -19.41 -15.50
N ARG A 7 -8.29 -20.72 -15.36
CA ARG A 7 -9.46 -21.27 -14.66
C ARG A 7 -9.10 -22.14 -13.45
N GLY A 8 -7.82 -22.36 -13.20
CA GLY A 8 -7.35 -23.12 -12.03
C GLY A 8 -7.30 -22.26 -10.78
N HIS A 9 -6.96 -22.88 -9.65
CA HIS A 9 -6.68 -22.14 -8.42
C HIS A 9 -5.52 -21.17 -8.63
N VAL A 10 -5.63 -19.98 -8.05
CA VAL A 10 -4.57 -18.96 -8.07
C VAL A 10 -4.12 -18.68 -6.64
N TYR A 11 -2.81 -18.70 -6.44
CA TYR A 11 -2.18 -18.32 -5.19
C TYR A 11 -1.22 -17.17 -5.47
N VAL A 12 -1.27 -16.13 -4.65
CA VAL A 12 -0.34 -14.99 -4.74
C VAL A 12 0.52 -14.99 -3.48
N LEU A 13 1.82 -15.18 -3.67
CA LEU A 13 2.80 -15.12 -2.59
C LEU A 13 3.20 -13.67 -2.34
N VAL A 14 3.10 -13.24 -1.08
CA VAL A 14 3.48 -11.90 -0.65
C VAL A 14 4.37 -11.97 0.59
N ASP A 15 5.20 -10.95 0.75
CA ASP A 15 6.06 -10.75 1.91
C ASP A 15 6.16 -9.25 2.27
N ASN A 16 6.95 -8.93 3.30
CA ASN A 16 7.17 -7.56 3.75
C ASN A 16 7.86 -6.63 2.72
N LYS A 17 8.37 -7.15 1.60
CA LYS A 17 8.95 -6.38 0.48
C LYS A 17 7.92 -6.12 -0.62
N THR A 18 6.80 -6.84 -0.61
CA THR A 18 5.66 -6.57 -1.47
C THR A 18 5.05 -5.21 -1.13
N THR A 19 5.31 -4.21 -1.97
CA THR A 19 4.97 -2.81 -1.74
C THR A 19 4.38 -2.17 -3.00
N SER A 20 3.71 -1.03 -2.85
CA SER A 20 3.18 -0.22 -3.94
C SER A 20 2.25 -1.02 -4.87
N SER A 21 2.43 -0.96 -6.19
CA SER A 21 1.55 -1.58 -7.18
C SER A 21 1.39 -3.09 -7.01
N VAL A 22 2.39 -3.80 -6.47
CA VAL A 22 2.31 -5.25 -6.25
C VAL A 22 1.42 -5.57 -5.04
N GLU A 23 1.43 -4.73 -4.02
CA GLU A 23 0.50 -4.81 -2.89
C GLU A 23 -0.95 -4.55 -3.35
N MET A 24 -1.14 -3.62 -4.28
CA MET A 24 -2.45 -3.39 -4.91
C MET A 24 -2.92 -4.61 -5.69
N PHE A 25 -2.06 -5.20 -6.51
CA PHE A 25 -2.40 -6.40 -7.28
C PHE A 25 -2.85 -7.55 -6.36
N ALA A 26 -2.08 -7.84 -5.31
CA ALA A 26 -2.44 -8.88 -4.34
C ALA A 26 -3.77 -8.58 -3.64
N SER A 27 -4.00 -7.32 -3.23
CA SER A 27 -5.26 -6.90 -2.61
C SER A 27 -6.45 -7.08 -3.56
N GLN A 28 -6.33 -6.64 -4.82
CA GLN A 28 -7.39 -6.78 -5.82
C GLN A 28 -7.72 -8.25 -6.09
N MET A 29 -6.70 -9.11 -6.23
CA MET A 29 -6.88 -10.55 -6.48
C MET A 29 -7.57 -11.26 -5.30
N LYS A 30 -7.25 -10.86 -4.07
CA LYS A 30 -7.90 -11.33 -2.85
C LYS A 30 -9.35 -10.87 -2.78
N ASP A 31 -9.59 -9.57 -2.91
CA ASP A 31 -10.89 -8.95 -2.68
C ASP A 31 -11.89 -9.31 -3.79
N SER A 32 -11.41 -9.61 -4.99
CA SER A 32 -12.23 -10.14 -6.09
C SER A 32 -12.51 -11.64 -5.99
N GLY A 33 -11.99 -12.33 -4.97
CA GLY A 33 -12.13 -13.77 -4.79
C GLY A 33 -11.38 -14.63 -5.82
N ILE A 34 -10.48 -14.02 -6.62
CA ILE A 34 -9.76 -14.71 -7.71
C ILE A 34 -8.61 -15.55 -7.17
N ALA A 35 -7.91 -15.08 -6.13
CA ALA A 35 -6.75 -15.75 -5.58
C ALA A 35 -6.76 -15.85 -4.05
N LYS A 36 -6.14 -16.91 -3.55
CA LYS A 36 -5.74 -17.02 -2.15
C LYS A 36 -4.38 -16.36 -1.95
N ILE A 37 -4.29 -15.45 -0.99
CA ILE A 37 -3.01 -14.84 -0.61
C ILE A 37 -2.27 -15.76 0.37
N VAL A 38 -0.99 -15.97 0.13
CA VAL A 38 -0.10 -16.80 0.96
C VAL A 38 1.18 -16.05 1.28
N GLY A 39 1.82 -16.35 2.41
CA GLY A 39 3.04 -15.67 2.87
C GLY A 39 2.80 -14.81 4.11
N SER A 40 3.47 -13.66 4.19
CA SER A 40 3.44 -12.75 5.35
C SER A 40 2.83 -11.39 5.01
N GLN A 41 2.66 -10.53 6.02
CA GLN A 41 2.09 -9.20 5.82
C GLN A 41 2.93 -8.38 4.83
N SER A 42 2.26 -7.73 3.88
CA SER A 42 2.88 -6.84 2.89
C SER A 42 3.42 -5.55 3.53
N GLY A 43 4.19 -4.77 2.78
CA GLY A 43 4.94 -3.64 3.33
C GLY A 43 4.08 -2.48 3.87
N GLY A 44 2.81 -2.39 3.47
CA GLY A 44 1.81 -1.46 3.97
C GLY A 44 1.82 -0.09 3.28
N THR A 45 2.22 -0.02 2.02
CA THR A 45 2.40 1.26 1.28
C THR A 45 1.09 1.80 0.73
N GLY A 46 0.06 0.97 0.60
CA GLY A 46 -1.24 1.37 0.07
C GLY A 46 -1.15 1.77 -1.40
N CYS A 47 -1.92 2.78 -1.78
CA CYS A 47 -1.82 3.34 -3.14
C CYS A 47 -0.65 4.32 -3.34
N GLY A 48 0.07 4.70 -2.27
CA GLY A 48 1.25 5.55 -2.36
C GLY A 48 0.97 6.94 -2.95
N PHE A 49 1.84 7.39 -3.86
CA PHE A 49 1.78 8.69 -4.52
C PHE A 49 1.25 8.52 -5.95
N MET A 50 -0.01 8.89 -6.18
CA MET A 50 -0.66 8.79 -7.50
C MET A 50 -0.46 10.05 -8.35
N ALA A 51 0.05 11.12 -7.74
CA ALA A 51 0.48 12.35 -8.39
C ALA A 51 1.77 12.85 -7.74
N GLU A 52 2.53 13.70 -8.43
CA GLU A 52 3.68 14.37 -7.85
C GLU A 52 3.26 15.13 -6.59
N GLY A 53 3.93 14.83 -5.47
CA GLY A 53 3.70 15.49 -4.19
C GLY A 53 4.95 16.27 -3.79
N LYS A 54 4.75 17.46 -3.21
CA LYS A 54 5.84 18.16 -2.52
C LYS A 54 5.90 17.66 -1.08
N PRO A 55 7.11 17.50 -0.49
CA PRO A 55 7.22 17.17 0.91
C PRO A 55 6.62 18.28 1.78
N LEU A 56 5.91 17.88 2.84
CA LEU A 56 5.49 18.80 3.89
C LEU A 56 6.71 19.09 4.78
N GLU A 57 7.14 20.34 4.84
CA GLU A 57 8.22 20.77 5.73
C GLU A 57 7.63 21.38 7.01
N LEU A 58 8.01 20.85 8.17
CA LEU A 58 7.59 21.42 9.44
C LEU A 58 8.35 22.72 9.74
N PRO A 59 7.67 23.82 10.08
CA PRO A 59 8.27 25.15 10.15
C PRO A 59 9.41 25.25 11.18
N ASN A 60 9.28 24.55 12.30
CA ASN A 60 10.19 24.66 13.45
C ASN A 60 11.34 23.63 13.42
N SER A 61 11.10 22.41 12.95
CA SER A 61 12.10 21.34 12.96
C SER A 61 12.78 21.12 11.61
N LYS A 62 12.25 21.72 10.53
CA LYS A 62 12.70 21.51 9.14
C LYS A 62 12.63 20.05 8.66
N LEU A 63 11.91 19.20 9.41
CA LEU A 63 11.66 17.81 9.03
C LEU A 63 10.73 17.78 7.81
N ARG A 64 11.06 16.92 6.86
CA ARG A 64 10.31 16.76 5.61
C ARG A 64 9.56 15.43 5.59
N PHE A 65 8.24 15.53 5.49
CA PHE A 65 7.33 14.39 5.44
C PHE A 65 6.82 14.18 4.02
N TRP A 66 6.87 12.93 3.57
CA TRP A 66 6.25 12.49 2.34
C TRP A 66 4.95 11.79 2.71
N ILE A 67 3.85 12.51 2.51
CA ILE A 67 2.50 12.05 2.86
C ILE A 67 1.84 11.55 1.57
N PRO A 68 1.43 10.27 1.50
CA PRO A 68 0.68 9.74 0.37
C PRO A 68 -0.54 10.63 0.07
N ASN A 69 -0.78 10.92 -1.21
CA ASN A 69 -1.94 11.71 -1.66
C ASN A 69 -3.13 10.85 -2.06
N CYS A 70 -3.08 9.57 -1.74
CA CYS A 70 -4.13 8.63 -2.00
C CYS A 70 -4.31 7.73 -0.78
N ALA A 71 -5.58 7.43 -0.47
CA ALA A 71 -5.97 6.38 0.43
C ALA A 71 -6.92 5.44 -0.32
N ARG A 72 -6.71 4.12 -0.17
CA ARG A 72 -7.65 3.12 -0.67
C ARG A 72 -8.35 2.48 0.51
N LEU A 73 -9.67 2.58 0.49
CA LEU A 73 -10.56 1.91 1.43
C LEU A 73 -10.82 0.50 0.92
N ARG A 74 -10.54 -0.49 1.75
CA ARG A 74 -10.99 -1.86 1.54
C ARG A 74 -12.44 -2.01 2.01
N SER A 75 -13.10 -3.09 1.59
CA SER A 75 -14.49 -3.39 1.99
C SER A 75 -14.66 -3.59 3.51
N ASP A 76 -13.58 -3.88 4.22
CA ASP A 76 -13.50 -3.99 5.68
C ASP A 76 -13.25 -2.65 6.39
N MET A 77 -13.28 -1.53 5.65
CA MET A 77 -13.03 -0.16 6.14
C MET A 77 -11.62 0.08 6.69
N VAL A 78 -10.67 -0.81 6.40
CA VAL A 78 -9.26 -0.64 6.79
C VAL A 78 -8.49 0.05 5.66
N ILE A 79 -7.69 1.07 6.03
CA ILE A 79 -6.72 1.70 5.14
C ILE A 79 -5.32 1.22 5.55
N ASN A 80 -4.63 0.56 4.63
CA ASN A 80 -3.20 0.27 4.75
C ASN A 80 -2.44 1.36 3.99
N SER A 81 -1.89 2.33 4.70
CA SER A 81 -1.10 3.41 4.12
C SER A 81 0.08 3.74 5.03
N THR A 82 1.25 3.99 4.43
CA THR A 82 2.46 4.35 5.17
C THR A 82 2.81 5.81 4.99
N ILE A 83 3.01 6.54 6.10
CA ILE A 83 3.64 7.87 6.07
C ILE A 83 5.15 7.70 6.17
N PHE A 84 5.89 8.42 5.32
CA PHE A 84 7.35 8.37 5.30
C PHE A 84 7.95 9.68 5.81
N LEU A 85 8.86 9.58 6.77
CA LEU A 85 9.78 10.64 7.13
C LEU A 85 11.03 10.53 6.26
N LYS A 86 11.48 11.63 5.64
CA LYS A 86 12.76 11.66 4.92
C LYS A 86 13.84 12.28 5.82
N HIS A 87 14.88 11.51 6.12
CA HIS A 87 16.09 11.98 6.79
C HIS A 87 17.30 11.93 5.84
N SER A 88 18.46 12.42 6.28
CA SER A 88 19.71 12.42 5.50
C SER A 88 20.18 11.01 5.10
N LEU A 89 19.75 9.97 5.83
CA LEU A 89 20.12 8.56 5.63
C LEU A 89 19.09 7.76 4.81
N GLY A 90 17.96 8.35 4.42
CA GLY A 90 16.91 7.68 3.65
C GLY A 90 15.48 7.95 4.13
N TYR A 91 14.55 7.08 3.75
CA TYR A 91 13.14 7.16 4.14
C TYR A 91 12.84 6.18 5.28
N GLN A 92 12.11 6.65 6.29
CA GLN A 92 11.65 5.84 7.42
C GLN A 92 10.12 5.82 7.45
N SER A 93 9.53 4.63 7.52
CA SER A 93 8.09 4.48 7.78
C SER A 93 7.79 4.84 9.24
N ILE A 94 6.88 5.78 9.46
CA ILE A 94 6.54 6.25 10.82
C ILE A 94 5.12 5.91 11.25
N PHE A 95 4.23 5.57 10.31
CA PHE A 95 2.87 5.07 10.57
C PHE A 95 2.48 4.08 9.48
N LYS A 96 1.71 3.01 9.79
CA LYS A 96 1.43 1.91 8.84
C LYS A 96 -0.03 1.50 8.63
N SER A 97 -1.00 2.04 9.36
CA SER A 97 -2.42 1.70 9.14
C SER A 97 -3.31 2.71 9.87
N TYR A 98 -4.48 2.98 9.31
CA TYR A 98 -5.52 3.81 9.92
C TYR A 98 -6.89 3.20 9.66
N THR A 99 -7.75 3.17 10.69
CA THR A 99 -9.18 2.89 10.50
C THR A 99 -9.86 4.19 10.06
N ALA A 100 -10.57 4.16 8.95
CA ALA A 100 -11.40 5.30 8.58
C ALA A 100 -12.60 5.35 9.54
N TYR A 101 -12.66 6.38 10.38
CA TYR A 101 -13.86 6.69 11.16
C TYR A 101 -14.85 7.45 10.27
N GLN A 102 -16.15 7.12 10.39
CA GLN A 102 -17.26 7.82 9.74
C GLN A 102 -17.38 9.25 10.23
#